data_AF-A0A1Z4KP94-F1
#
_entry.id   AF-A0A1Z4KP94-F1
#
_cell.length_a   1.000
_cell.length_b   1.000
_cell.length_c   1.000
_cell.angle_alpha   90.00
_cell.angle_beta   90.00
_cell.angle_gamma   90.00
#
_symmetry.space_group_name_H-M   'P 1'
#
loop_
_entity.id
_entity.type
_entity.pdbx_description
1 polymer ?
#
loop_
_entity_poly.entity_id
_entity_poly.type
_entity_poly.pdbx_seq_one_letter_code
_entity_poly.pdbx_strand_id
1 'polypeptide(L)'
;MYGFDGGKKVKGRKRQTLVDSLGLLLKVVVSEANAGERLLAAYTLMELLEERPELLEKVEVIWVDSGYDGDKFALSVWLMIQAHVEVIRRTNQEFQVLPKRWVVERTFGWLNQYRRLSKDYERLPEMSEAAIYAVMTRIMLRRLVV
;
A
#
# COMPACT_ATOMS: atom_id res chain seq x y z
N MET A 1 -11.32 9.86 -11.83
CA MET A 1 -11.26 10.61 -10.56
C MET A 1 -9.84 11.14 -10.38
N TYR A 2 -9.65 12.42 -10.07
CA TYR A 2 -8.33 13.04 -9.85
C TYR A 2 -8.42 14.02 -8.69
N GLY A 3 -7.41 14.01 -7.82
CA GLY A 3 -7.30 14.91 -6.67
C GLY A 3 -6.10 15.83 -6.77
N PHE A 4 -6.02 16.81 -5.88
CA PHE A 4 -4.83 17.65 -5.73
C PHE A 4 -4.08 17.28 -4.45
N ASP A 5 -2.81 16.91 -4.58
CA ASP A 5 -1.92 16.66 -3.45
C ASP A 5 -1.32 17.99 -2.99
N GLY A 6 -1.72 18.47 -1.81
CA GLY A 6 -1.21 19.74 -1.26
C GLY A 6 0.26 19.70 -0.86
N GLY A 7 0.79 18.53 -0.48
CA GLY A 7 2.20 18.37 -0.10
C GLY A 7 3.12 18.39 -1.31
N LYS A 8 2.73 17.70 -2.38
CA LYS A 8 3.49 17.65 -3.64
C LYS A 8 3.13 18.79 -4.61
N LYS A 9 2.03 19.51 -4.35
CA LYS A 9 1.46 20.56 -5.21
C LYS A 9 1.18 20.09 -6.64
N VAL A 10 0.66 18.87 -6.79
CA VAL A 10 0.37 18.26 -8.10
C VAL A 10 -1.02 17.66 -8.12
N LYS A 11 -1.66 17.69 -9.30
CA LYS A 11 -2.88 16.93 -9.56
C LYS A 11 -2.53 15.50 -9.91
N GLY A 12 -3.26 14.53 -9.37
CA GLY A 12 -3.05 13.12 -9.69
C GLY A 12 -3.95 12.16 -8.93
N ARG A 13 -3.47 10.93 -8.82
CA ARG A 13 -4.05 9.83 -8.05
C ARG A 13 -3.03 9.26 -7.08
N LYS A 14 -3.52 8.64 -6.01
CA LYS A 14 -2.74 7.90 -5.03
C LYS A 14 -3.00 6.41 -5.20
N ARG A 15 -1.95 5.61 -4.98
CA ARG A 15 -2.00 4.14 -4.97
C ARG A 15 -1.77 3.69 -3.54
N GLN A 16 -2.81 3.20 -2.88
CA GLN A 16 -2.69 2.58 -1.57
C GLN A 16 -2.48 1.09 -1.75
N THR A 17 -1.41 0.54 -1.20
CA THR A 17 -1.05 -0.87 -1.37
C THR A 17 -0.87 -1.56 -0.03
N LEU A 18 -1.42 -2.75 0.09
CA LEU A 18 -1.10 -3.72 1.14
C LEU A 18 -0.23 -4.82 0.55
N VAL A 19 0.89 -5.10 1.21
CA VAL A 19 1.86 -6.12 0.80
C VAL A 19 2.23 -7.00 1.98
N ASP A 20 2.65 -8.23 1.70
CA ASP A 20 3.25 -9.11 2.71
C ASP A 20 4.69 -8.70 3.07
N SER A 21 5.33 -9.46 3.95
CA SER A 21 6.73 -9.24 4.37
C SER A 21 7.77 -9.40 3.25
N LEU A 22 7.41 -10.04 2.13
CA LEU A 22 8.23 -10.21 0.93
C LEU A 22 7.97 -9.11 -0.11
N GLY A 23 7.03 -8.21 0.13
CA GLY A 23 6.59 -7.15 -0.78
C GLY A 23 5.65 -7.65 -1.88
N LEU A 24 5.06 -8.85 -1.72
CA LEU A 24 4.04 -9.38 -2.62
C LEU A 24 2.71 -8.69 -2.34
N LEU A 25 2.03 -8.25 -3.39
CA LEU A 25 0.80 -7.48 -3.29
C LEU A 25 -0.36 -8.35 -2.82
N LEU A 26 -1.05 -7.89 -1.78
CA LEU A 26 -2.30 -8.46 -1.28
C LEU A 26 -3.51 -7.68 -1.81
N LYS A 27 -3.47 -6.34 -1.74
CA LYS A 27 -4.53 -5.46 -2.24
C LYS A 27 -3.95 -4.12 -2.70
N VAL A 28 -4.53 -3.54 -3.74
CA VAL A 28 -4.29 -2.14 -4.14
C VAL A 28 -5.61 -1.43 -4.38
N VAL A 29 -5.68 -0.17 -3.93
CA VAL A 29 -6.76 0.77 -4.27
C VAL A 29 -6.14 2.04 -4.85
N VAL A 30 -6.71 2.51 -5.96
CA VAL A 30 -6.33 3.75 -6.63
C VAL A 30 -7.41 4.78 -6.37
N SER A 31 -7.03 5.85 -5.68
CA SER A 31 -7.94 6.94 -5.33
C SER A 31 -7.39 8.29 -5.79
N GLU A 32 -8.18 9.33 -5.62
CA GLU A 32 -7.76 10.71 -5.83
C GLU A 32 -6.59 11.12 -4.93
N ALA A 33 -5.76 12.05 -5.39
CA ALA A 33 -4.56 12.42 -4.64
C ALA A 33 -4.82 13.19 -3.32
N ASN A 34 -6.00 13.74 -3.11
CA ASN A 34 -6.40 14.38 -1.85
C ASN A 34 -7.01 13.37 -0.85
N ALA A 35 -7.17 12.10 -1.22
CA ALA A 35 -7.67 11.08 -0.30
C ALA A 35 -6.77 10.98 0.94
N GLY A 36 -7.41 10.94 2.11
CA GLY A 36 -6.71 10.83 3.39
C GLY A 36 -6.06 9.46 3.55
N GLU A 37 -4.77 9.42 3.83
CA GLU A 37 -3.96 8.19 3.85
C GLU A 37 -4.52 7.13 4.81
N ARG A 38 -4.88 7.53 6.03
CA ARG A 38 -5.46 6.63 7.05
C ARG A 38 -6.79 6.04 6.63
N LEU A 39 -7.67 6.86 6.05
CA LEU A 39 -8.97 6.41 5.58
C LEU A 39 -8.81 5.42 4.42
N LEU A 40 -7.94 5.76 3.46
CA LEU A 40 -7.69 4.92 2.30
C LEU A 40 -7.03 3.59 2.70
N ALA A 41 -6.11 3.59 3.67
CA ALA A 41 -5.52 2.37 4.22
C ALA A 41 -6.55 1.50 4.93
N ALA A 42 -7.42 2.08 5.76
CA ALA A 42 -8.49 1.34 6.43
C ALA A 42 -9.47 0.74 5.42
N TYR A 43 -9.85 1.50 4.39
CA TYR A 43 -10.68 1.02 3.28
C TYR A 43 -10.02 -0.13 2.51
N THR A 44 -8.72 0.00 2.19
CA THR A 44 -7.97 -1.05 1.48
C THR A 44 -7.89 -2.34 2.31
N LEU A 45 -7.75 -2.22 3.64
CA LEU A 45 -7.77 -3.37 4.55
C LEU A 45 -9.16 -4.01 4.63
N MET A 46 -10.21 -3.19 4.70
CA MET A 46 -11.60 -3.65 4.71
C MET A 46 -11.92 -4.44 3.43
N GLU A 47 -11.58 -3.92 2.24
CA GLU A 47 -11.80 -4.66 0.99
C GLU A 47 -11.04 -5.98 0.95
N LEU A 48 -9.80 -6.03 1.46
CA LEU A 48 -9.04 -7.28 1.53
C LEU A 48 -9.70 -8.28 2.50
N LEU A 49 -10.21 -7.79 3.64
CA LEU A 49 -10.92 -8.60 4.62
C LEU A 49 -12.22 -9.18 4.06
N GLU A 50 -12.96 -8.42 3.25
CA GLU A 50 -14.18 -8.87 2.60
C GLU A 50 -13.90 -9.90 1.49
N GLU A 51 -12.84 -9.70 0.71
CA GLU A 51 -12.52 -10.56 -0.44
C GLU A 51 -11.77 -11.84 -0.04
N ARG A 52 -10.83 -11.74 0.91
CA ARG A 52 -9.85 -12.79 1.24
C ARG A 52 -9.51 -12.80 2.74
N PRO A 53 -10.50 -13.02 3.64
CA PRO A 53 -10.29 -12.99 5.09
C PRO A 53 -9.21 -13.97 5.57
N GLU A 54 -9.03 -15.10 4.88
CA GLU A 54 -8.05 -16.13 5.20
C GLU A 54 -6.59 -15.63 5.14
N LEU A 55 -6.33 -14.56 4.38
CA LEU A 55 -5.00 -13.95 4.30
C LEU A 55 -4.65 -13.13 5.54
N LEU A 56 -5.66 -12.77 6.35
CA LEU A 56 -5.53 -11.87 7.50
C LEU A 56 -5.62 -12.59 8.85
N GLU A 57 -6.09 -13.84 8.89
CA GLU A 57 -6.32 -14.62 10.13
C GLU A 57 -5.09 -14.72 11.05
N LYS A 58 -3.88 -14.72 10.48
CA LYS A 58 -2.62 -14.87 11.22
C LYS A 58 -1.80 -13.58 11.25
N VAL A 59 -2.38 -12.46 10.82
CA VAL A 59 -1.69 -11.18 10.81
C VAL A 59 -1.77 -10.58 12.21
N GLU A 60 -0.64 -10.54 12.91
CA GLU A 60 -0.56 -9.94 14.24
C GLU A 60 -0.14 -8.46 14.20
N VAL A 61 0.58 -8.05 13.15
CA VAL A 61 1.16 -6.71 13.04
C VAL A 61 1.03 -6.16 11.61
N ILE A 62 0.57 -4.91 11.50
CA ILE A 62 0.64 -4.11 10.28
C ILE A 62 1.71 -3.02 10.44
N TRP A 63 2.71 -3.02 9.56
CA TRP A 63 3.70 -1.95 9.48
C TRP A 63 3.21 -0.79 8.63
N VAL A 64 3.35 0.43 9.14
CA VAL A 64 2.98 1.64 8.41
C VAL A 64 4.05 2.73 8.54
N ASP A 65 4.05 3.68 7.61
CA ASP A 65 4.90 4.87 7.71
C ASP A 65 4.35 5.87 8.74
N SER A 66 5.16 6.86 9.14
CA SER A 66 4.80 7.91 10.08
C SER A 66 3.53 8.69 9.69
N GLY A 67 3.19 8.78 8.41
CA GLY A 67 1.96 9.43 7.92
C GLY A 67 0.67 8.77 8.40
N TYR A 68 0.73 7.49 8.80
CA TYR A 68 -0.42 6.71 9.25
C TYR A 68 -0.59 6.70 10.78
N ASP A 69 0.20 7.49 11.53
CA ASP A 69 0.12 7.57 12.98
C ASP A 69 -1.28 7.98 13.47
N GLY A 70 -1.76 7.39 14.56
CA GLY A 70 -2.94 7.86 15.28
C GLY A 70 -3.85 6.76 15.81
N ASP A 71 -4.34 6.95 17.04
CA ASP A 71 -5.11 5.96 17.80
C ASP A 71 -6.35 5.46 17.07
N LYS A 72 -7.05 6.34 16.34
CA LYS A 72 -8.24 5.96 15.56
C LYS A 72 -7.93 4.97 14.46
N PHE A 73 -6.80 5.13 13.78
CA PHE A 73 -6.39 4.22 12.72
C PHE A 73 -5.94 2.88 13.32
N ALA A 74 -5.12 2.90 14.38
CA ALA A 74 -4.73 1.69 15.10
C ALA A 74 -5.95 0.92 15.63
N LEU A 75 -6.91 1.62 16.23
CA LEU A 75 -8.17 1.03 16.69
C LEU A 75 -8.99 0.44 15.54
N SER A 76 -9.05 1.09 14.38
CA SER A 76 -9.76 0.53 13.22
C SER A 76 -9.13 -0.79 12.73
N VAL A 77 -7.80 -0.88 12.71
CA VAL A 77 -7.09 -2.12 12.34
C VAL A 77 -7.35 -3.21 13.38
N TRP A 78 -7.28 -2.86 14.67
CA TRP A 78 -7.58 -3.78 15.76
C TRP A 78 -9.01 -4.32 15.65
N LEU A 79 -10.01 -3.46 15.44
CA LEU A 79 -11.41 -3.88 15.31
C LEU A 79 -11.66 -4.74 14.07
N MET A 80 -10.93 -4.54 12.97
CA MET A 80 -11.09 -5.31 11.74
C MET A 80 -10.46 -6.70 11.82
N ILE A 81 -9.21 -6.80 12.32
CA ILE A 81 -8.43 -8.04 12.21
C ILE A 81 -7.66 -8.44 13.49
N GLN A 82 -7.85 -7.72 14.60
CA GLN A 82 -7.13 -7.95 15.86
C GLN A 82 -5.60 -7.84 15.74
N ALA A 83 -5.10 -7.04 14.79
CA ALA A 83 -3.69 -6.77 14.60
C ALA A 83 -3.27 -5.44 15.21
N HIS A 84 -2.00 -5.34 15.62
CA HIS A 84 -1.40 -4.10 16.08
C HIS A 84 -0.81 -3.30 14.92
N VAL A 85 -0.92 -1.96 14.98
CA VAL A 85 -0.23 -1.07 14.05
C VAL A 85 1.11 -0.67 14.63
N GLU A 86 2.19 -1.04 13.95
CA GLU A 86 3.54 -0.60 14.29
C GLU A 86 3.98 0.48 13.29
N VAL A 87 4.16 1.70 13.79
CA VAL A 87 4.57 2.83 12.96
C VAL A 87 6.09 2.88 12.85
N ILE A 88 6.60 2.68 11.64
CA ILE A 88 8.03 2.67 11.34
C ILE A 88 8.51 4.13 11.20
N ARG A 89 9.17 4.63 12.25
CA ARG A 89 9.70 6.00 12.31
C ARG A 89 11.21 5.99 12.45
N ARG A 90 11.84 7.09 12.03
CA ARG A 90 13.23 7.39 12.40
C ARG A 90 13.27 7.85 13.84
N THR A 91 14.25 7.38 14.60
CA THR A 91 14.48 7.84 15.97
C THR A 91 15.33 9.11 16.00
N ASN A 92 16.26 9.25 15.04
CA ASN A 92 17.20 10.36 14.95
C ASN A 92 17.08 11.09 13.60
N GLN A 93 17.67 12.30 13.50
CA GLN A 93 17.72 13.07 12.25
C GLN A 93 18.78 12.57 11.26
N GLU A 94 19.70 11.72 11.72
CA GLU A 94 20.73 11.10 10.88
C GLU A 94 20.16 10.02 9.96
N PHE A 95 20.91 9.65 8.92
CA PHE A 95 20.52 8.56 8.03
C PHE A 95 20.48 7.23 8.81
N GLN A 96 19.31 6.62 8.85
CA GLN A 96 19.09 5.31 9.44
C GLN A 96 18.36 4.42 8.45
N VAL A 97 18.83 3.18 8.30
CA VAL A 97 18.11 2.16 7.53
C VAL A 97 16.88 1.74 8.32
N LEU A 98 15.70 1.89 7.71
CA LEU A 98 14.43 1.41 8.25
C LEU A 98 14.08 0.08 7.54
N PRO A 99 14.47 -1.08 8.07
CA PRO A 99 14.47 -2.34 7.32
C PRO A 99 13.06 -2.73 6.83
N LYS A 100 12.02 -2.48 7.64
CA LYS A 100 10.63 -2.83 7.31
C LYS A 100 10.00 -1.90 6.28
N ARG A 101 10.40 -0.62 6.25
CA ARG A 101 9.84 0.40 5.33
C ARG A 101 10.20 0.10 3.87
N TRP A 102 11.39 -0.45 3.63
CA TRP A 102 11.87 -0.72 2.29
C TRP A 102 11.06 -1.77 1.53
N VAL A 103 10.28 -2.59 2.23
CA VAL A 103 9.49 -3.68 1.62
C VAL A 103 8.48 -3.11 0.62
N VAL A 104 7.65 -2.15 1.03
CA VAL A 104 6.63 -1.54 0.15
C VAL A 104 7.27 -0.60 -0.88
N GLU A 105 8.32 0.13 -0.51
CA GLU A 105 9.04 1.01 -1.43
C GLU A 105 9.69 0.22 -2.57
N ARG A 106 10.24 -0.97 -2.27
CA ARG A 106 10.76 -1.90 -3.27
C ARG A 106 9.65 -2.40 -4.21
N THR A 107 8.46 -2.70 -3.69
CA THR A 107 7.31 -3.05 -4.53
C THR A 107 6.99 -1.92 -5.52
N PHE A 108 6.91 -0.67 -5.05
CA PHE A 108 6.77 0.49 -5.95
C PHE A 108 7.94 0.63 -6.93
N GLY A 109 9.16 0.32 -6.51
CA GLY A 109 10.34 0.24 -7.36
C GLY A 109 10.16 -0.73 -8.52
N TRP A 110 9.65 -1.95 -8.26
CA TRP A 110 9.32 -2.90 -9.32
C TRP A 110 8.24 -2.36 -10.25
N LEU A 111 7.15 -1.80 -9.72
CA LEU A 111 6.08 -1.23 -10.54
C LEU A 111 6.60 -0.12 -11.46
N ASN A 112 7.50 0.74 -10.97
CA ASN A 112 8.09 1.83 -11.75
C ASN A 112 8.96 1.36 -12.93
N GLN A 113 9.46 0.12 -12.92
CA GLN A 113 10.18 -0.44 -14.06
C GLN A 113 9.25 -0.80 -15.23
N TYR A 114 7.94 -0.87 -15.00
CA TYR A 114 6.96 -1.10 -16.07
C TYR A 114 6.46 0.24 -16.59
N ARG A 115 6.73 0.53 -17.87
CA ARG A 115 6.37 1.78 -18.54
C ARG A 115 4.92 2.23 -18.32
N ARG A 116 3.98 1.28 -18.23
CA ARG A 116 2.56 1.58 -18.00
C ARG A 116 2.28 2.12 -16.59
N LEU A 117 3.08 1.74 -15.61
CA LEU A 117 2.90 2.09 -14.19
C LEU A 117 3.85 3.18 -13.71
N SER A 118 4.89 3.51 -14.49
CA SER A 118 5.87 4.55 -14.15
C SER A 118 5.28 5.96 -14.06
N LYS A 119 4.13 6.19 -14.70
CA LYS A 119 3.30 7.40 -14.57
C LYS A 119 1.82 7.00 -14.55
N ASP A 120 0.98 8.00 -14.32
CA ASP A 120 -0.46 7.83 -14.31
C ASP A 120 -1.03 8.03 -15.72
N TYR A 121 -1.17 6.94 -16.48
CA TYR A 121 -1.67 6.97 -17.86
C TYR A 121 -3.13 6.56 -18.01
N GLU A 122 -3.67 5.81 -17.05
CA GLU A 122 -4.98 5.19 -17.18
C GLU A 122 -6.11 6.21 -17.05
N ARG A 123 -7.21 6.05 -17.76
CA ARG A 123 -8.38 6.94 -17.57
C ARG A 123 -9.13 6.63 -16.28
N LEU A 124 -9.23 5.33 -15.97
CA LEU A 124 -10.05 4.77 -14.89
C LEU A 124 -9.14 4.20 -13.78
N PRO A 125 -9.46 4.41 -12.48
CA PRO A 125 -8.70 3.81 -11.37
C PRO A 125 -8.58 2.29 -11.45
N GLU A 126 -9.67 1.63 -11.80
CA GLU A 126 -9.80 0.17 -11.89
C GLU A 126 -8.83 -0.40 -12.95
N MET A 127 -8.61 0.34 -14.04
CA MET A 127 -7.64 -0.04 -15.08
C MET A 127 -6.19 0.09 -14.58
N SER A 128 -5.92 1.07 -13.71
CA SER A 128 -4.61 1.20 -13.06
C SER A 128 -4.39 0.08 -12.06
N GLU A 129 -5.40 -0.29 -11.28
CA GLU A 129 -5.34 -1.41 -10.34
C GLU A 129 -5.12 -2.73 -11.08
N ALA A 130 -5.89 -3.01 -12.14
CA ALA A 130 -5.74 -4.21 -12.96
C ALA A 130 -4.33 -4.32 -13.56
N ALA A 131 -3.74 -3.20 -14.01
CA ALA A 131 -2.37 -3.19 -14.50
C ALA A 131 -1.34 -3.51 -13.40
N ILE A 132 -1.56 -3.03 -12.17
CA ILE A 132 -0.72 -3.35 -11.00
C ILE A 132 -0.83 -4.84 -10.66
N TYR A 133 -2.06 -5.39 -10.60
CA TYR A 133 -2.27 -6.82 -10.37
C TYR A 133 -1.57 -7.67 -11.43
N ALA A 134 -1.73 -7.36 -12.73
CA ALA A 134 -1.09 -8.11 -13.81
C ALA A 134 0.45 -8.13 -13.70
N VAL A 135 1.05 -7.00 -13.33
CA VAL A 135 2.50 -6.91 -13.09
C VAL A 135 2.92 -7.75 -11.89
N MET A 136 2.18 -7.67 -10.78
CA MET A 136 2.49 -8.43 -9.58
C MET A 136 2.31 -9.94 -9.77
N THR A 137 1.28 -10.38 -10.49
CA THR A 137 1.11 -11.78 -10.89
C THR A 137 2.32 -12.27 -11.68
N ARG A 138 2.80 -11.49 -12.67
CA ARG A 138 4.02 -11.85 -13.43
C ARG A 138 5.26 -11.97 -12.54
N ILE A 139 5.43 -11.07 -11.58
CA ILE A 139 6.57 -11.11 -10.64
C ILE A 139 6.48 -12.35 -9.74
N MET A 140 5.29 -12.63 -9.19
CA MET A 140 5.05 -13.80 -8.34
C MET A 140 5.27 -15.11 -9.09
N LEU A 141 4.72 -15.24 -10.30
CA LEU A 141 4.92 -16.43 -11.15
C LEU A 141 6.40 -16.71 -11.42
N ARG A 142 7.20 -15.67 -11.69
CA ARG A 142 8.65 -15.82 -11.88
C ARG A 142 9.39 -16.31 -10.64
N ARG A 143 8.86 -16.06 -9.44
CA ARG A 143 9.45 -16.53 -8.17
C ARG A 143 9.09 -17.97 -7.84
N LEU A 144 7.97 -18.48 -8.39
CA LEU A 144 7.53 -19.86 -8.18
C LEU A 144 8.25 -20.85 -9.11
N VAL A 145 8.69 -20.39 -10.29
CA VAL A 145 9.37 -21.23 -11.31
C VAL A 145 10.89 -21.30 -11.04
N VAL A 146 11.31 -21.16 -9.77
CA VAL A 146 12.70 -21.36 -9.34
C VAL A 146 12.92 -22.84 -9.03
#